data_AF-A0A8K1W6H4-F1
#
_entry.id   AF-A0A8K1W6H4-F1
#
_cell.length_a   1.000
_cell.length_b   1.000
_cell.length_c   1.000
_cell.angle_alpha   90.00
_cell.angle_beta   90.00
_cell.angle_gamma   90.00
#
_symmetry.space_group_name_H-M   'P 1'
#
loop_
_entity.id
_entity.type
_entity.pdbx_description
1 polymer ?
#
loop_
_entity_poly.entity_id
_entity_poly.type
_entity_poly.pdbx_seq_one_letter_code
_entity_poly.pdbx_strand_id
1 'polypeptide(L)'
;MLVLLYGFLVFFALFFIISFFSSGLFNKVNRVVSSWSSPYECGFASSSLSFNCFSFTYFSLLVFFVVFDLEISLLLNLPEQGLLFNNFFYYFCFLLILSIGFLGEIALGYVRWGY
;
A
#
# COMPACT_ATOMS: atom_id res chain seq x y z
N MET A 1 -35.51 11.67 0.59
CA MET A 1 -35.00 12.77 -0.28
C MET A 1 -34.48 13.96 0.54
N LEU A 2 -35.26 14.52 1.47
CA LEU A 2 -34.83 15.65 2.32
C LEU A 2 -33.61 15.36 3.22
N VAL A 3 -33.51 14.16 3.78
CA VAL A 3 -32.35 13.76 4.61
C VAL A 3 -31.05 13.73 3.78
N LEU A 4 -31.11 13.26 2.53
CA LEU A 4 -29.96 13.29 1.63
C LEU A 4 -29.57 14.73 1.27
N LEU A 5 -30.56 15.60 1.03
CA LEU A 5 -30.32 17.01 0.71
C LEU A 5 -29.67 17.75 1.90
N TYR A 6 -30.14 17.51 3.12
CA TYR A 6 -29.50 18.05 4.33
C TYR A 6 -28.07 17.52 4.51
N GLY A 7 -27.84 16.23 4.26
CA GLY A 7 -26.50 15.64 4.28
C GLY A 7 -25.54 16.31 3.30
N PHE A 8 -25.98 16.56 2.06
CA PHE A 8 -25.17 17.29 1.07
C PHE A 8 -24.87 18.73 1.51
N LEU A 9 -25.84 19.44 2.07
CA LEU A 9 -25.63 20.81 2.55
C LEU A 9 -24.60 20.89 3.68
N VAL A 10 -24.66 19.97 4.64
CA VAL A 10 -23.68 19.89 5.73
C VAL A 10 -22.28 19.56 5.19
N PHE A 11 -22.18 18.64 4.23
CA PHE A 11 -20.90 18.28 3.62
C PHE A 11 -20.25 19.48 2.91
N PHE A 12 -21.01 20.21 2.09
CA PHE A 12 -20.49 21.41 1.41
C PHE A 12 -20.09 22.50 2.40
N ALA A 13 -20.89 22.74 3.45
CA ALA A 13 -20.56 23.71 4.47
C ALA A 13 -19.22 23.39 5.17
N LEU A 14 -19.01 22.13 5.57
CA LEU A 14 -17.76 21.69 6.18
C LEU A 14 -16.58 21.79 5.21
N PHE A 15 -16.76 21.43 3.94
CA PHE A 15 -15.71 21.55 2.92
C PHE A 15 -15.23 23.00 2.75
N PHE A 16 -16.16 23.96 2.65
CA PHE A 16 -15.79 25.37 2.51
C PHE A 16 -15.10 25.91 3.75
N ILE A 17 -15.55 25.55 4.96
CA ILE A 17 -14.92 25.96 6.21
C ILE A 17 -13.47 25.45 6.28
N ILE A 18 -13.26 24.15 6.06
CA ILE A 18 -11.93 23.54 6.13
C ILE A 18 -11.01 24.10 5.06
N SER A 19 -11.49 24.23 3.82
CA SER A 19 -10.71 24.79 2.71
C SER A 19 -10.33 26.25 2.96
N PHE A 20 -11.17 27.03 3.63
CA PHE A 20 -10.89 28.43 3.94
C PHE A 20 -9.78 28.56 4.99
N PHE A 21 -9.86 27.79 6.09
CA PHE A 21 -8.85 27.82 7.15
C PHE A 21 -7.51 27.18 6.74
N SER A 22 -7.53 26.16 5.89
CA SER A 22 -6.30 25.56 5.32
C SER A 22 -5.74 26.34 4.13
N SER A 23 -6.47 27.33 3.61
CA SER A 23 -6.00 28.11 2.48
C SER A 23 -4.72 28.86 2.84
N GLY A 24 -3.76 28.82 1.93
CA GLY A 24 -2.51 29.56 2.03
C GLY A 24 -2.68 31.08 2.05
N LEU A 25 -3.91 31.61 1.95
CA LEU A 25 -4.21 33.05 2.06
C LEU A 25 -3.86 33.60 3.46
N PHE A 26 -4.15 32.85 4.52
CA PHE A 26 -3.81 33.25 5.90
C PHE A 26 -2.41 32.79 6.34
N ASN A 27 -1.87 31.75 5.70
CA ASN A 27 -0.57 31.16 6.05
C ASN A 27 0.56 31.55 5.08
N LYS A 28 0.42 32.67 4.36
CA LYS A 28 1.51 33.19 3.51
C LYS A 28 2.43 34.06 4.33
N VAL A 29 3.17 33.47 5.26
CA VAL A 29 4.46 34.05 5.67
C VAL A 29 5.38 33.83 4.48
N ASN A 30 5.50 34.87 3.66
CA ASN A 30 6.27 34.92 2.41
C ASN A 30 7.79 34.94 2.70
N ARG A 31 8.27 34.04 3.55
CA ARG A 31 9.68 33.75 3.74
C ARG A 31 9.87 32.27 3.49
N VAL A 32 9.97 31.90 2.22
CA VAL A 32 10.58 30.63 1.85
C VAL A 32 12.04 30.74 2.25
N VAL A 33 12.33 30.45 3.52
CA VAL A 33 13.69 30.37 4.01
C VAL A 33 14.24 29.08 3.40
N SER A 34 15.27 29.20 2.57
CA SER A 34 15.83 28.12 1.74
C SER A 34 16.06 26.80 2.51
N SER A 35 16.29 26.87 3.82
CA SER A 35 16.49 25.71 4.70
C SER A 35 15.23 24.85 4.93
N TRP A 36 14.04 25.41 4.76
CA TRP A 36 12.77 24.67 4.88
C TRP A 36 12.30 24.10 3.54
N SER A 37 12.88 24.59 2.43
CA SER A 37 12.62 24.10 1.07
C SER A 37 13.71 23.17 0.54
N SER A 38 14.82 22.99 1.27
CA SER A 38 15.88 22.02 0.94
C SER A 38 15.62 20.67 1.60
N PRO A 39 16.00 19.54 0.96
CA PRO A 39 15.98 18.23 1.61
C PRO A 39 16.81 18.23 2.90
N TYR A 40 16.40 17.42 3.88
CA TYR A 40 17.11 17.32 5.15
C TYR A 40 18.45 16.59 4.97
N GLU A 41 19.55 17.33 5.02
CA GLU A 41 20.90 16.78 4.80
C GLU A 41 21.69 16.56 6.10
N CYS A 42 21.05 16.67 7.27
CA CYS A 42 21.70 16.57 8.58
C CYS A 42 22.95 17.48 8.72
N GLY A 43 22.99 18.61 7.99
CA GLY A 43 24.11 19.56 8.00
C GLY A 43 25.26 19.28 7.02
N PHE A 44 25.16 18.25 6.19
CA PHE A 44 26.13 17.95 5.13
C PHE A 44 25.76 18.64 3.80
N ALA A 45 26.74 18.86 2.92
CA ALA A 45 26.49 19.41 1.59
C ALA A 45 25.95 18.33 0.63
N SER A 46 24.90 18.66 -0.11
CA SER A 46 24.38 17.91 -1.27
C SER A 46 25.44 17.80 -2.36
N SER A 47 26.35 16.85 -2.24
CA SER A 47 27.32 16.53 -3.30
C SER A 47 27.21 15.07 -3.75
N SER A 48 26.04 14.46 -3.64
CA SER A 48 25.80 13.12 -4.16
C SER A 48 24.64 13.11 -5.16
N LEU A 49 24.90 12.53 -6.33
CA LEU A 49 23.82 12.06 -7.20
C LEU A 49 22.99 11.06 -6.40
N SER A 50 21.68 11.30 -6.32
CA SER A 50 20.71 10.34 -5.79
C SER A 50 20.59 9.18 -6.77
N PHE A 51 21.58 8.29 -6.78
CA PHE A 51 21.42 6.98 -7.38
C PHE A 51 20.36 6.25 -6.58
N ASN A 52 19.15 6.16 -7.13
CA ASN A 52 18.20 5.16 -6.68
C ASN A 52 18.76 3.80 -7.10
N CYS A 53 19.59 3.22 -6.24
CA CYS A 53 20.00 1.83 -6.35
C CYS A 53 18.76 0.97 -6.13
N PHE A 54 18.04 0.71 -7.23
CA PHE A 54 16.92 -0.19 -7.22
C PHE A 54 17.45 -1.61 -6.96
N SER A 55 17.20 -2.15 -5.77
CA SER A 55 17.58 -3.51 -5.46
C SER A 55 16.56 -4.48 -6.08
N PHE A 56 17.07 -5.59 -6.60
CA PHE A 56 16.26 -6.69 -7.14
C PHE A 56 15.29 -7.27 -6.09
N THR A 57 15.60 -7.10 -4.79
CA THR A 57 14.76 -7.55 -3.68
C THR A 57 13.42 -6.84 -3.60
N TYR A 58 13.34 -5.54 -3.93
CA TYR A 58 12.05 -4.84 -3.97
C TYR A 58 11.17 -5.32 -5.12
N PHE A 59 11.80 -5.65 -6.26
CA PHE A 59 11.09 -6.20 -7.40
C PHE A 59 10.53 -7.60 -7.11
N SER A 60 11.33 -8.49 -6.51
CA SER A 60 10.86 -9.84 -6.16
C SER A 60 9.72 -9.80 -5.14
N LEU A 61 9.75 -8.88 -4.17
CA LEU A 61 8.65 -8.68 -3.23
C LEU A 61 7.36 -8.22 -3.90
N LEU A 62 7.45 -7.33 -4.90
CA LEU A 62 6.26 -6.87 -5.63
C LEU A 62 5.62 -8.00 -6.43
N VAL A 63 6.42 -8.80 -7.12
CA VAL A 63 5.90 -9.96 -7.87
C VAL A 63 5.29 -10.99 -6.91
N PHE A 64 5.98 -11.29 -5.82
CA PHE A 64 5.47 -12.19 -4.77
C PHE A 64 4.13 -11.73 -4.21
N PHE A 65 4.01 -10.44 -3.89
CA PHE A 65 2.77 -9.85 -3.38
C PHE A 65 1.61 -10.01 -4.36
N VAL A 66 1.82 -9.74 -5.66
CA VAL A 66 0.77 -9.86 -6.68
C VAL A 66 0.31 -11.31 -6.84
N VAL A 67 1.23 -12.28 -6.83
CA VAL A 67 0.89 -13.70 -6.96
C VAL A 67 0.10 -14.17 -5.72
N PHE A 68 0.58 -13.85 -4.52
CA PHE A 68 -0.09 -14.27 -3.28
C PHE A 68 -1.47 -13.63 -3.08
N ASP A 69 -1.68 -12.38 -3.54
CA ASP A 69 -2.98 -11.71 -3.50
C ASP A 69 -4.00 -12.37 -4.45
N LEU A 70 -3.55 -12.81 -5.63
CA LEU A 70 -4.36 -13.60 -6.57
C LEU A 70 -4.77 -14.93 -5.94
N GLU A 71 -3.83 -15.64 -5.30
CA GLU A 71 -4.07 -16.92 -4.66
C GLU A 71 -5.09 -16.82 -3.50
N ILE A 72 -4.98 -15.78 -2.65
CA ILE A 72 -5.95 -15.52 -1.59
C ILE A 72 -7.32 -15.18 -2.19
N SER A 73 -7.37 -14.40 -3.25
CA SER A 73 -8.62 -14.05 -3.94
C SER A 73 -9.39 -15.29 -4.42
N LEU A 74 -8.67 -16.34 -4.86
CA LEU A 74 -9.26 -17.62 -5.23
C LEU A 74 -9.79 -18.42 -4.01
N LEU A 75 -9.15 -18.27 -2.86
CA LEU A 75 -9.55 -18.92 -1.60
C LEU A 75 -10.73 -18.22 -0.91
N LEU A 76 -11.08 -16.98 -1.28
CA LEU A 76 -12.14 -16.19 -0.64
C LEU A 76 -13.52 -16.89 -0.66
N ASN A 77 -13.78 -17.72 -1.66
CA ASN A 77 -15.06 -18.43 -1.81
C ASN A 77 -15.15 -19.72 -0.97
N LEU A 78 -14.05 -20.16 -0.36
CA LEU A 78 -14.01 -21.36 0.49
C LEU A 78 -14.99 -21.32 1.68
N PRO A 79 -15.04 -20.26 2.51
CA PRO A 79 -15.95 -20.21 3.66
C PRO A 79 -17.44 -20.26 3.27
N GLU A 80 -17.78 -19.71 2.10
CA GLU A 80 -19.16 -19.68 1.60
C GLU A 80 -19.65 -21.07 1.17
N GLN A 81 -18.75 -21.98 0.78
CA GLN A 81 -19.11 -23.30 0.26
C GLN A 81 -19.31 -24.38 1.33
N GLY A 82 -19.00 -24.13 2.61
CA GLY A 82 -19.23 -25.09 3.69
C GLY A 82 -18.38 -26.38 3.66
N LEU A 83 -18.23 -27.03 4.81
CA LEU A 83 -17.28 -28.16 5.02
C LEU A 83 -17.67 -29.49 4.34
N LEU A 84 -18.92 -29.64 3.90
CA LEU A 84 -19.47 -30.92 3.41
C LEU A 84 -19.51 -31.04 1.88
N PHE A 85 -18.91 -30.10 1.15
CA PHE A 85 -18.87 -30.15 -0.30
C PHE A 85 -17.73 -31.02 -0.83
N ASN A 86 -18.00 -31.75 -1.91
CA ASN A 86 -16.99 -32.53 -2.65
C ASN A 86 -15.79 -31.69 -3.13
N ASN A 87 -15.94 -30.36 -3.19
CA ASN A 87 -14.88 -29.44 -3.60
C ASN A 87 -13.76 -29.25 -2.57
N PHE A 88 -13.96 -29.68 -1.31
CA PHE A 88 -12.97 -29.54 -0.25
C PHE A 88 -11.62 -30.18 -0.62
N PHE A 89 -11.65 -31.32 -1.31
CA PHE A 89 -10.42 -31.99 -1.75
C PHE A 89 -9.60 -31.13 -2.73
N TYR A 90 -10.25 -30.41 -3.65
CA TYR A 90 -9.55 -29.54 -4.59
C TYR A 90 -8.94 -28.32 -3.90
N TYR A 91 -9.64 -27.70 -2.94
CA TYR A 91 -9.08 -26.60 -2.15
C TYR A 91 -7.92 -27.06 -1.26
N PHE A 92 -8.00 -28.26 -0.67
CA PHE A 92 -6.91 -28.83 0.11
C PHE A 92 -5.68 -29.13 -0.76
N CYS A 93 -5.87 -29.74 -1.94
CA CYS A 93 -4.80 -29.95 -2.90
C CYS A 93 -4.17 -28.62 -3.36
N PHE A 94 -4.99 -27.59 -3.60
CA PHE A 94 -4.52 -26.26 -3.96
C PHE A 94 -3.65 -25.65 -2.85
N LEU A 95 -4.10 -25.68 -1.59
CA LEU A 95 -3.31 -25.21 -0.45
C LEU A 95 -1.98 -25.97 -0.28
N LEU A 96 -1.96 -27.28 -0.54
CA LEU A 96 -0.70 -28.04 -0.51
C LEU A 96 0.28 -27.56 -1.58
N ILE A 97 -0.19 -27.33 -2.81
CA ILE A 97 0.65 -26.83 -3.90
C ILE A 97 1.20 -25.44 -3.55
N LEU A 98 0.37 -24.55 -3.01
CA LEU A 98 0.79 -23.24 -2.53
C LEU A 98 1.86 -23.33 -1.45
N SER A 99 1.66 -24.20 -0.46
CA SER A 99 2.62 -24.37 0.63
C SER A 99 3.99 -24.84 0.14
N ILE A 100 4.02 -25.75 -0.84
CA ILE A 100 5.26 -26.25 -1.44
C ILE A 100 5.94 -25.17 -2.28
N GLY A 101 5.18 -24.41 -3.08
CA GLY A 101 5.70 -23.29 -3.86
C GLY A 101 6.38 -22.25 -2.97
N PHE A 102 5.71 -21.83 -1.91
CA PHE A 102 6.23 -20.87 -0.94
C PHE A 102 7.50 -21.36 -0.23
N LEU A 103 7.53 -22.64 0.19
CA LEU A 103 8.74 -23.23 0.78
C LEU A 103 9.92 -23.24 -0.21
N GLY A 104 9.65 -23.51 -1.49
CA GLY A 104 10.65 -23.44 -2.56
C GLY A 104 11.24 -22.03 -2.72
N GLU A 105 10.40 -21.00 -2.69
CA GLU A 105 10.83 -19.60 -2.79
C GLU A 105 11.68 -19.15 -1.59
N ILE A 106 11.33 -19.60 -0.38
CA ILE A 106 12.14 -19.36 0.82
C ILE A 106 13.50 -20.03 0.69
N ALA A 107 13.54 -21.29 0.23
CA ALA A 107 14.79 -22.04 0.06
C ALA A 107 15.71 -21.40 -1.00
N LEU A 108 15.15 -20.81 -2.06
CA LEU A 108 15.88 -20.06 -3.08
C LEU A 108 16.35 -18.67 -2.59
N GLY A 109 15.85 -18.21 -1.44
CA GLY A 109 16.29 -16.97 -0.81
C GLY A 109 15.70 -15.69 -1.40
N TYR A 110 14.63 -15.77 -2.21
CA TYR A 110 13.95 -14.60 -2.78
C TYR A 110 13.29 -13.70 -1.72
N VAL A 111 13.01 -14.26 -0.54
CA VAL A 111 12.37 -13.58 0.59
C VAL A 111 13.39 -13.11 1.65
N ARG A 112 14.69 -13.42 1.48
CA ARG A 112 15.72 -13.00 2.45
C ARG A 112 15.95 -11.49 2.33
N TRP A 113 15.66 -10.79 3.42
CA TRP A 113 16.16 -9.44 3.64
C TRP A 113 17.60 -9.51 4.14
N GLY A 114 18.54 -9.28 3.23
CA GLY A 114 19.93 -8.97 3.56
C GLY A 114 20.18 -7.50 3.29
N TYR A 115 20.79 -6.82 4.27
CA TYR A 115 21.41 -5.52 4.06
C TYR A 115 22.55 -5.62 3.05
#